data_AF-A0A1Y4R3F4-F1
#
_entry.id   AF-A0A1Y4R3F4-F1
#
_cell.length_a   1.000
_cell.length_b   1.000
_cell.length_c   1.000
_cell.angle_alpha   90.00
_cell.angle_beta   90.00
_cell.angle_gamma   90.00
#
_symmetry.space_group_name_H-M   'P 1'
#
loop_
_entity.id
_entity.type
_entity.pdbx_description
1 polymer ?
#
loop_
_entity_poly.entity_id
_entity_poly.type
_entity_poly.pdbx_seq_one_letter_code
_entity_poly.pdbx_strand_id
1 'polypeptide(L)' 'MKKNQCCPKCQSQDILYVPAKGVFRRNAYQDIVVDDSKLKVEQYICKKCGYVETYVHDDDLKKMEEL' A
#
# COMPACT_ATOMS: atom_id res chain seq x y z
N MET A 1 1.33 -6.72 7.68
CA MET A 1 2.49 -7.08 6.82
C MET A 1 3.63 -6.08 6.91
N LYS A 2 3.43 -4.75 6.79
CA LYS A 2 4.51 -3.75 6.94
C LYS A 2 5.30 -3.87 8.26
N LYS A 3 4.59 -3.94 9.39
CA LYS A 3 5.20 -3.99 10.74
C LYS A 3 5.68 -5.38 11.13
N ASN A 4 4.80 -6.38 11.01
CA ASN A 4 5.02 -7.71 11.59
C ASN A 4 5.55 -8.74 10.56
N GLN A 5 5.74 -8.33 9.30
CA GLN A 5 6.21 -9.19 8.19
C GLN A 5 5.42 -10.49 7.98
N CYS A 6 4.18 -10.54 8.48
CA CYS A 6 3.28 -11.68 8.37
C CYS A 6 1.89 -11.23 7.90
N CYS A 7 1.21 -12.08 7.13
CA CYS A 7 -0.18 -11.87 6.72
C CYS A 7 -1.12 -11.99 7.93
N PRO A 8 -1.96 -10.99 8.24
CA PRO A 8 -2.86 -11.05 9.39
C PRO A 8 -4.01 -12.06 9.21
N LYS A 9 -4.31 -12.48 7.97
CA LYS A 9 -5.38 -13.45 7.69
C LYS A 9 -4.94 -14.90 7.78
N CYS A 10 -3.74 -15.23 7.30
CA CYS A 10 -3.29 -16.63 7.19
C CYS A 10 -1.91 -16.90 7.79
N GLN A 11 -1.30 -15.89 8.44
CA GLN A 11 0.01 -15.93 9.10
C GLN A 11 1.20 -16.27 8.18
N SER A 12 0.98 -16.36 6.86
CA SER A 12 2.06 -16.58 5.89
C SER A 12 3.03 -15.40 5.83
N GLN A 13 4.31 -15.73 5.62
CA GLN A 13 5.40 -14.78 5.37
C GLN A 13 5.73 -14.64 3.87
N ASP A 14 5.07 -15.38 2.96
CA ASP A 14 5.23 -15.18 1.51
C ASP A 14 4.45 -13.93 1.06
N ILE A 15 5.16 -12.80 1.09
CA ILE A 15 4.61 -11.46 0.92
C ILE A 15 5.34 -10.75 -0.22
N LEU A 16 4.59 -10.24 -1.18
CA LEU A 16 5.08 -9.34 -2.22
C LEU A 16 4.91 -7.89 -1.75
N TYR A 17 6.02 -7.14 -1.70
CA TYR A 17 6.00 -5.70 -1.50
C TYR A 17 5.94 -4.97 -2.84
N VAL A 18 5.01 -4.01 -2.93
CA VAL A 18 4.81 -3.14 -4.09
C VAL A 18 5.05 -1.70 -3.64
N PRO A 19 6.16 -1.06 -4.05
CA PRO A 19 6.49 0.30 -3.61
C PRO A 19 5.58 1.35 -4.27
N ALA A 20 5.41 2.46 -3.56
CA ALA A 20 4.69 3.65 -4.01
C ALA A 20 5.45 4.37 -5.14
N LYS A 21 5.26 3.94 -6.38
CA LYS A 21 5.97 4.51 -7.53
C LYS A 21 5.15 5.51 -8.34
N GLY A 22 3.85 5.67 -8.04
CA GLY A 22 3.00 6.71 -8.64
C GLY A 22 2.91 6.65 -10.18
N VAL A 23 3.23 5.50 -10.80
CA VAL A 23 3.15 5.34 -12.25
C VAL A 23 2.23 4.20 -12.62
N PHE A 24 1.21 4.56 -13.41
CA PHE A 24 0.27 3.72 -14.14
C PHE A 24 0.98 2.88 -15.21
N ARG A 25 1.85 1.94 -14.82
CA ARG A 25 2.34 0.91 -15.73
C ARG A 25 2.00 -0.46 -15.16
N ARG A 26 0.98 -1.09 -15.77
CA ARG A 26 0.45 -2.44 -15.52
C ARG A 26 -0.56 -2.58 -14.36
N ASN A 27 -1.64 -1.81 -14.40
CA ASN A 27 -2.91 -2.09 -13.70
C ASN A 27 -2.87 -2.27 -12.17
N ALA A 28 -1.83 -1.79 -11.47
CA ALA A 28 -1.86 -1.66 -10.02
C ALA A 28 -2.35 -0.26 -9.67
N TYR A 29 -3.53 -0.17 -9.06
CA TYR A 29 -4.03 1.08 -8.46
C TYR A 29 -3.11 1.44 -7.28
N GLN A 30 -2.12 2.28 -7.55
CA GLN A 30 -1.10 2.70 -6.57
C GLN A 30 -1.42 4.04 -5.90
N ASP A 31 -2.62 4.58 -6.10
CA ASP A 31 -3.03 5.84 -5.53
C ASP A 31 -4.42 5.72 -4.89
N ILE A 32 -4.63 6.46 -3.80
CA ILE A 32 -5.95 6.75 -3.24
C ILE A 32 -6.22 8.23 -3.50
N VAL A 33 -7.44 8.56 -3.94
CA VAL A 33 -7.89 9.94 -4.12
C VAL A 33 -8.69 10.34 -2.89
N VAL A 34 -8.28 11.43 -2.24
CA VAL A 34 -9.01 12.07 -1.12
C VAL A 34 -9.18 13.52 -1.51
N ASP A 35 -10.44 13.96 -1.63
CA ASP A 35 -10.82 15.24 -2.25
C ASP A 35 -10.11 15.45 -3.60
N ASP A 36 -9.35 16.53 -3.76
CA ASP A 36 -8.56 16.83 -4.97
C ASP A 36 -7.11 16.31 -4.91
N SER A 37 -6.75 15.60 -3.84
CA SER A 37 -5.38 15.10 -3.61
C SER A 37 -5.23 13.64 -4.03
N LYS A 38 -4.19 13.35 -4.82
CA LYS A 38 -3.75 11.99 -5.14
C LYS A 38 -2.63 11.58 -4.19
N LEU A 39 -2.92 10.59 -3.36
CA LEU A 39 -2.00 10.08 -2.35
C LEU A 39 -1.42 8.75 -2.83
N LYS A 40 -0.09 8.66 -2.89
CA LYS A 40 0.55 7.41 -3.29
C LYS A 40 0.41 6.40 -2.18
N VAL A 41 0.21 5.14 -2.56
CA VAL A 41 0.17 4.03 -1.63
C VAL A 41 1.21 2.98 -1.95
N GLU A 42 1.74 2.38 -0.90
CA GLU A 42 2.48 1.13 -0.96
C GLU A 42 1.58 -0.03 -0.55
N GLN A 43 1.83 -1.21 -1.12
CA GLN A 43 1.02 -2.39 -0.90
C GLN A 43 1.88 -3.58 -0.50
N TYR A 44 1.35 -4.37 0.42
CA TYR A 44 1.88 -5.67 0.80
C TYR A 44 0.82 -6.70 0.40
N ILE A 45 1.19 -7.69 -0.40
CA ILE A 45 0.27 -8.70 -0.93
C ILE A 45 0.70 -10.07 -0.43
N CYS A 46 -0.16 -10.76 0.31
CA CYS A 46 0.10 -12.14 0.70
C CYS A 46 -0.13 -13.07 -0.50
N LYS A 47 0.94 -13.73 -0.97
CA LYS A 47 0.88 -14.63 -2.12
C LYS A 47 0.15 -15.95 -1.84
N LYS A 48 -0.06 -16.29 -0.56
CA LYS A 48 -0.80 -17.50 -0.16
C LYS A 48 -2.32 -17.32 -0.19
N CYS A 49 -2.84 -16.20 0.33
CA CYS A 49 -4.29 -16.00 0.50
C CYS A 49 -4.86 -14.79 -0.23
N GLY A 50 -4.02 -14.01 -0.92
CA GLY A 50 -4.44 -12.83 -1.67
C GLY A 50 -4.79 -11.60 -0.82
N TYR A 51 -4.65 -11.66 0.51
CA TYR A 51 -4.88 -10.49 1.35
C TYR A 51 -3.89 -9.36 1.02
N VAL A 52 -4.41 -8.14 0.85
CA VAL A 52 -3.64 -6.93 0.57
C VAL A 52 -3.74 -5.98 1.75
N GLU A 53 -2.59 -5.49 2.23
CA GLU A 53 -2.49 -4.42 3.21
C GLU A 53 -1.89 -3.20 2.50
N THR A 54 -2.56 -2.05 2.59
CA THR A 54 -2.20 -0.83 1.86
C THR A 54 -1.88 0.29 2.85
N TYR A 55 -0.83 1.07 2.58
CA TYR A 55 -0.44 2.24 3.38
C TYR A 55 -0.25 3.44 2.47
N VAL A 56 -0.72 4.61 2.91
CA VAL A 56 -0.35 5.89 2.30
C VAL A 56 1.15 6.13 2.53
N HIS A 57 1.84 6.62 1.52
CA HIS A 57 3.26 6.92 1.59
C HIS A 57 3.53 8.03 2.62
N ASP A 58 4.61 7.92 3.38
CA ASP A 58 4.90 8.81 4.51
C ASP A 58 4.96 10.29 4.09
N ASP A 59 5.45 10.59 2.88
CA ASP A 59 5.46 11.96 2.34
C ASP A 59 4.06 12.53 2.06
N ASP A 60 3.10 11.69 1.70
CA ASP A 60 1.73 12.10 1.44
C ASP A 60 0.90 12.11 2.74
N LEU A 61 1.23 11.25 3.72
CA LEU A 61 0.66 11.31 5.08
C LEU A 61 0.96 12.66 5.75
N LYS A 62 2.19 13.17 5.65
CA LYS A 62 2.55 14.49 6.21
C LYS A 62 1.73 15.63 5.60
N LYS A 63 1.47 15.58 4.30
CA LYS A 63 0.64 16.60 3.63
C LYS A 63 -0.81 16.56 4.10
N MET A 64 -1.30 15.39 4.53
CA MET A 64 -2.66 15.27 5.06
C MET A 64 -2.80 15.86 6.47
N GLU A 65 -1.73 15.86 7.28
CA GLU A 65 -1.75 16.51 8.60
C GLU A 65 -1.85 18.05 8.50
N GLU A 66 -1.58 18.60 7.30
CA GLU A 66 -1.63 20.03 6.99
C GLU A 66 -2.94 20.46 6.28
N LEU A 67 -3.87 19.53 6.02
CA LEU A 67 -5.22 19.79 5.47
C LEU A 67 -6.23 20.04 6.59
#